data_AF-A0A318BCD2-F1
#
_entry.id   AF-A0A318BCD2-F1
#
_cell.length_a   1.000
_cell.length_b   1.000
_cell.length_c   1.000
_cell.angle_alpha   90.00
_cell.angle_beta   90.00
_cell.angle_gamma   90.00
#
_symmetry.space_group_name_H-M   'P 1'
#
loop_
_entity.id
_entity.type
_entity.pdbx_description
1 polymer ?
#
loop_
_entity_poly.entity_id
_entity_poly.type
_entity_poly.pdbx_seq_one_letter_code
_entity_poly.pdbx_strand_id
1 'polypeptide(L)' 'LGVDRFMSECRALTNFIGNAVATIVVSRWEKALDKDALDAALAGHATPSDVEPVPAAAE' A
#
# COMPACT_ATOMS: atom_id res chain seq x y z
N LEU A 1 9.44 -25.29 15.99
CA LEU A 1 10.01 -24.72 14.76
C LEU A 1 8.94 -24.22 13.77
N GLY A 2 7.90 -25.01 13.45
CA GLY A 2 6.86 -24.58 12.49
C GLY A 2 5.98 -23.41 12.97
N VAL A 3 5.48 -23.47 14.21
CA VAL A 3 4.60 -22.43 14.76
C VAL A 3 5.33 -21.08 14.92
N ASP A 4 6.59 -21.09 15.32
CA ASP A 4 7.40 -19.87 15.46
C ASP A 4 7.60 -19.14 14.12
N ARG A 5 7.86 -19.91 13.05
CA ARG A 5 7.93 -19.39 11.68
C ARG A 5 6.59 -18.86 11.19
N PHE A 6 5.49 -19.58 11.44
CA PHE A 6 4.14 -19.11 11.13
C PHE A 6 3.80 -17.79 11.86
N MET A 7 4.14 -17.71 13.16
CA MET A 7 3.93 -16.50 13.96
C MET A 7 4.75 -15.32 13.44
N SER A 8 5.99 -15.55 12.99
CA SER A 8 6.82 -14.54 12.33
C SER A 8 6.21 -14.08 10.99
N GLU A 9 5.74 -15.02 10.17
CA GLU A 9 5.07 -14.72 8.89
C GLU A 9 3.78 -13.91 9.10
N CYS A 10 2.95 -14.28 10.09
CA CYS A 10 1.76 -13.50 10.45
C CYS A 10 2.10 -12.06 10.87
N ARG A 11 3.14 -11.87 11.69
CA ARG A 11 3.59 -10.54 12.10
C ARG A 11 4.09 -9.71 10.91
N ALA A 12 4.84 -10.33 10.00
CA ALA A 12 5.29 -9.65 8.79
C ALA A 12 4.11 -9.21 7.92
N LEU A 13 3.11 -10.08 7.77
CA LEU A 13 1.89 -9.81 7.00
C LEU A 13 1.06 -8.68 7.60
N THR A 14 0.86 -8.64 8.93
CA THR A 14 0.12 -7.56 9.57
C THR A 14 0.84 -6.22 9.48
N ASN A 15 2.16 -6.19 9.61
CA ASN A 15 2.95 -4.98 9.41
C ASN A 15 2.84 -4.46 7.97
N PHE A 16 2.90 -5.36 6.98
CA PHE A 16 2.76 -4.99 5.57
C PHE A 16 1.37 -4.39 5.28
N ILE A 17 0.31 -5.07 5.73
CA ILE A 17 -1.07 -4.57 5.57
C ILE A 17 -1.24 -3.22 6.27
N GLY A 18 -0.70 -3.07 7.49
CA GLY A 18 -0.78 -1.83 8.25
C GLY A 18 -0.16 -0.65 7.49
N ASN A 19 1.03 -0.85 6.93
CA ASN A 19 1.70 0.19 6.13
C ASN A 19 0.90 0.53 4.86
N ALA A 20 0.40 -0.47 4.13
CA ALA A 20 -0.39 -0.24 2.91
C ALA A 20 -1.68 0.54 3.21
N VAL A 21 -2.40 0.16 4.26
CA VAL A 21 -3.62 0.86 4.69
C VAL A 21 -3.30 2.28 5.16
N ALA A 22 -2.21 2.49 5.90
CA ALA A 22 -1.78 3.82 6.34
C ALA A 22 -1.56 4.75 5.14
N THR A 23 -0.89 4.29 4.09
CA THR A 23 -0.70 5.07 2.85
C THR A 23 -2.04 5.48 2.24
N ILE A 24 -2.99 4.55 2.06
CA ILE A 24 -4.30 4.87 1.48
C ILE A 24 -5.07 5.88 2.33
N VAL A 25 -5.06 5.71 3.65
CA VAL A 25 -5.76 6.60 4.58
C VAL A 25 -5.17 8.00 4.58
N VAL A 26 -3.84 8.12 4.64
CA VAL A 26 -3.15 9.42 4.62
C VAL A 26 -3.40 10.12 3.29
N SER A 27 -3.22 9.44 2.14
CA SER A 27 -3.51 10.02 0.82
C SER A 27 -4.97 10.50 0.69
N ARG A 28 -5.91 9.77 1.29
CA ARG A 28 -7.32 10.19 1.31
C ARG A 28 -7.54 11.45 2.13
N TRP A 29 -6.90 11.57 3.30
CA TRP A 29 -7.03 12.75 4.16
C TRP A 29 -6.44 13.99 3.50
N GLU A 30 -5.29 13.84 2.84
CA GLU A 30 -4.63 14.90 2.06
C GLU A 30 -5.37 15.28 0.76
N LYS A 31 -6.49 14.61 0.45
CA LYS A 31 -7.21 14.72 -0.84
C LYS A 31 -6.32 14.43 -2.07
N ALA A 32 -5.22 13.69 -1.87
CA ALA A 32 -4.27 13.29 -2.90
C ALA A 32 -4.55 11.88 -3.46
N LEU A 33 -5.65 11.24 -3.02
CA LEU A 33 -6.04 9.91 -3.48
C LEU A 33 -6.94 9.99 -4.71
N ASP A 34 -6.47 9.46 -5.83
CA ASP A 34 -7.31 9.13 -6.98
C ASP A 34 -8.10 7.84 -6.69
N LYS A 35 -9.42 7.98 -6.60
CA LYS A 35 -10.32 6.87 -6.29
C LYS A 35 -10.56 5.97 -7.49
N ASP A 36 -10.62 6.54 -8.70
CA ASP A 36 -10.88 5.77 -9.91
C ASP A 36 -9.66 4.89 -10.22
N ALA A 37 -8.45 5.44 -10.04
CA ALA A 37 -7.20 4.68 -10.13
C ALA A 37 -7.09 3.59 -9.05
N LEU A 38 -7.47 3.89 -7.79
CA LEU A 38 -7.48 2.90 -6.71
C LEU A 38 -8.47 1.76 -7.00
N ASP A 39 -9.69 2.08 -7.43
CA ASP A 39 -10.71 1.08 -7.74
C ASP A 39 -10.29 0.22 -8.94
N ALA A 40 -9.70 0.82 -9.98
CA ALA A 40 -9.11 0.08 -11.09
C ALA A 40 -7.97 -0.86 -10.62
N ALA A 41 -7.10 -0.40 -9.72
CA ALA A 41 -6.03 -1.22 -9.14
C ALA A 41 -6.57 -2.42 -8.34
N LEU A 42 -7.58 -2.19 -7.51
CA LEU A 42 -8.22 -3.24 -6.71
C LEU A 42 -9.04 -4.22 -7.57
N ALA A 43 -9.58 -3.76 -8.70
CA ALA A 43 -10.20 -4.62 -9.72
C ALA A 43 -9.17 -5.40 -10.57
N GLY A 44 -7.87 -5.16 -10.40
CA GLY A 44 -6.79 -5.78 -11.16
C GLY A 44 -6.60 -5.20 -12.56
N HIS A 45 -7.08 -3.98 -12.81
CA HIS A 45 -7.06 -3.29 -14.11
C HIS A 45 -6.06 -2.12 -14.13
N ALA A 46 -5.26 -1.93 -13.07
CA ALA A 46 -4.25 -0.87 -13.05
C ALA A 46 -3.07 -1.17 -13.98
N THR A 47 -2.72 -0.19 -14.81
CA THR A 47 -1.49 -0.18 -15.59
C THR A 47 -0.33 0.37 -14.76
N PRO A 48 0.87 -0.24 -14.80
CA PRO A 48 2.05 0.26 -14.07
C PRO A 48 2.51 1.68 -14.44
N SER A 49 1.91 2.30 -15.46
CA SER A 49 2.29 3.61 -16.00
C SER A 49 1.70 4.80 -15.24
N ASP A 50 0.73 4.59 -14.35
CA ASP A 50 0.02 5.69 -13.65
C ASP A 50 0.73 6.12 -12.34
N VAL A 51 1.83 5.47 -11.99
CA VAL A 51 2.67 5.86 -10.86
C VAL A 51 3.75 6.82 -11.37
N GLU A 52 3.43 8.11 -11.45
CA GLU A 52 4.48 9.12 -11.55
C GLU A 52 5.34 9.03 -10.27
N PRO A 53 6.68 8.88 -10.38
CA PRO A 53 7.52 8.79 -9.20
C PRO A 53 7.42 10.11 -8.42
N VAL A 54 6.89 10.03 -7.21
CA VAL A 54 6.96 11.14 -6.26
C VAL A 54 8.45 11.46 -6.07
N PRO A 55 8.89 12.71 -6.35
CA PRO A 55 10.28 13.08 -6.15
C PRO A 55 10.59 12.82 -4.68
N ALA A 56 11.58 11.95 -4.42
CA ALA A 56 12.06 11.67 -3.08
C ALA A 56 12.35 13.03 -2.43
N ALA A 57 11.57 13.37 -1.38
CA ALA A 57 11.78 14.59 -0.64
C ALA A 57 13.25 14.60 -0.19
N ALA A 58 14.02 15.53 -0.76
CA ALA A 58 15.39 15.76 -0.38
C ALA A 58 15.37 16.39 1.02
N GLU A 59 15.72 15.60 2.02
CA GLU A 59 16.30 16.06 3.29
C GLU A 59 17.69 15.45 3.45
#